data_AF-A0A848NJB0-F1
#
_entry.id   AF-A0A848NJB0-F1
#
_cell.length_a   1.000
_cell.length_b   1.000
_cell.length_c   1.000
_cell.angle_alpha   90.00
_cell.angle_beta   90.00
_cell.angle_gamma   90.00
#
_symmetry.space_group_name_H-M   'P 1'
#
loop_
_entity.id
_entity.type
_entity.pdbx_description
1 polymer ?
#
loop_
_entity_poly.entity_id
_entity_poly.type
_entity_poly.pdbx_seq_one_letter_code
_entity_poly.pdbx_strand_id
1 'polypeptide(L)'
;MGRTGKWFAHQWADIVPDVMTLAKGLAGGLPIPRPPAEIEPGADAVAVLAGRARVMTVSGEDATRPFVEGARQALDVARRRGIRIAVLKEGSPSCGSGYVYDGSFSGRRLPGVGVTARLLAEAGVRVFSEHQWAEAAACLARLEAGDGV
;
A
#
# COMPACT_ATOMS: atom_id res chain seq x y z
N MET A 1 5.33 20.55 -3.61
CA MET A 1 6.56 20.39 -4.42
C MET A 1 6.59 18.96 -4.94
N GLY A 2 6.44 18.76 -6.25
CA GLY A 2 6.61 17.45 -6.91
C GLY A 2 7.98 17.39 -7.59
N ARG A 3 8.66 16.25 -7.54
CA ARG A 3 9.94 16.04 -8.23
C ARG A 3 9.69 16.01 -9.75
N THR A 4 10.52 16.71 -10.53
CA THR A 4 10.55 16.61 -11.99
C THR A 4 11.58 15.56 -12.41
N GLY A 5 11.17 14.50 -13.13
CA GLY A 5 12.10 13.50 -13.70
C GLY A 5 11.60 12.05 -13.68
N LYS A 6 12.48 11.12 -14.07
CA LYS A 6 12.24 9.67 -14.01
C LYS A 6 12.04 9.23 -12.54
N TRP A 7 11.00 8.42 -12.31
CA TRP A 7 10.54 7.98 -10.98
C TRP A 7 11.38 6.84 -10.39
N PHE A 8 11.95 5.99 -11.25
CA PHE A 8 12.65 4.78 -10.82
C PHE A 8 14.06 4.72 -11.40
N ALA A 9 14.99 4.17 -10.62
CA ALA A 9 16.38 3.99 -11.02
C ALA A 9 16.50 3.19 -12.34
N HIS A 10 15.70 2.13 -12.51
CA HIS A 10 15.74 1.30 -13.73
C HIS A 10 15.44 2.09 -15.01
N GLN A 11 14.69 3.21 -14.94
CA GLN A 11 14.40 4.04 -16.11
C GLN A 11 15.64 4.78 -16.61
N TRP A 12 16.64 5.00 -15.75
CA TRP A 12 17.92 5.60 -16.14
C TRP A 12 18.85 4.59 -16.80
N ALA A 13 18.67 3.30 -16.52
CA ALA A 13 19.47 2.20 -17.05
C ALA A 13 18.79 1.44 -18.21
N ASP A 14 17.57 1.85 -18.60
CA ASP A 14 16.74 1.20 -19.63
C ASP A 14 16.50 -0.30 -19.40
N ILE A 15 16.32 -0.69 -18.13
CA ILE A 15 16.04 -2.07 -17.71
C ILE A 15 14.53 -2.24 -17.51
N VAL A 16 13.98 -3.37 -17.97
CA VAL A 16 12.63 -3.85 -17.64
C VAL A 16 12.72 -4.70 -16.36
N PRO A 17 12.16 -4.27 -15.22
CA PRO A 17 12.27 -5.02 -13.98
C PRO A 17 11.14 -6.04 -13.79
N ASP A 18 11.46 -7.21 -13.26
CA ASP A 18 10.49 -8.22 -12.82
C ASP A 18 9.76 -7.78 -11.53
N VAL A 19 10.42 -6.96 -10.70
CA VAL A 19 9.89 -6.48 -9.43
C VAL A 19 10.01 -4.96 -9.32
N MET A 20 8.89 -4.31 -9.01
CA MET A 20 8.83 -2.88 -8.73
C MET A 20 8.78 -2.62 -7.23
N THR A 21 9.84 -2.01 -6.68
CA THR A 21 9.85 -1.57 -5.28
C THR A 21 9.20 -0.19 -5.15
N LEU A 22 8.37 -0.02 -4.12
CA LEU A 22 7.63 1.21 -3.87
C LEU A 22 7.60 1.53 -2.38
N ALA A 23 8.07 2.72 -2.00
CA ALA A 23 7.95 3.28 -0.67
C ALA A 23 6.82 4.33 -0.67
N LYS A 24 5.60 3.90 -0.34
CA LYS A 24 4.36 4.65 -0.61
C LYS A 24 4.24 5.91 0.25
N GLY A 25 4.76 5.87 1.49
CA GLY A 25 4.86 7.06 2.34
C GLY A 25 5.68 8.17 1.69
N LEU A 26 6.83 7.83 1.08
CA LEU A 26 7.64 8.78 0.32
C LEU A 26 6.92 9.30 -0.92
N ALA A 27 6.23 8.41 -1.63
CA ALA A 27 5.44 8.74 -2.81
C ALA A 27 4.32 9.76 -2.47
N GLY A 28 3.69 9.59 -1.31
CA GLY A 28 2.70 10.53 -0.75
C GLY A 28 3.29 11.80 -0.11
N GLY A 29 4.61 11.92 -0.01
CA GLY A 29 5.29 13.09 0.55
C GLY A 29 5.60 13.05 2.06
N LEU A 30 5.53 11.89 2.71
CA LEU A 30 5.95 11.75 4.12
C LEU A 30 7.48 11.77 4.25
N PRO A 31 8.02 12.40 5.31
CA PRO A 31 9.45 12.35 5.62
C PRO A 31 9.87 10.98 6.15
N ILE A 32 11.19 10.75 6.18
CA ILE A 32 11.82 9.63 6.90
C ILE A 32 12.89 10.22 7.85
N PRO A 33 12.81 10.00 9.17
CA PRO A 33 11.74 9.29 9.87
C PRO A 33 10.42 10.08 9.87
N ARG A 34 9.32 9.41 10.25
CA ARG A 34 8.00 10.03 10.53
C ARG A 34 7.40 9.46 11.81
N PRO A 35 6.46 10.18 12.46
CA PRO A 35 5.67 9.62 13.55
C PRO A 35 4.89 8.37 13.13
N PRO A 36 4.67 7.40 14.05
CA PRO A 36 3.69 6.33 13.87
C PRO A 36 2.32 6.91 13.52
N ALA A 37 1.56 6.17 12.71
CA ALA A 37 0.21 6.56 12.31
C ALA A 37 -0.68 5.32 12.28
N GLU A 38 -1.96 5.52 12.55
CA GLU A 38 -3.00 4.49 12.58
C GLU A 38 -4.30 5.05 11.95
N ILE A 39 -5.19 4.18 11.47
CA ILE A 39 -6.54 4.60 11.08
C ILE A 39 -7.27 4.96 12.38
N GLU A 40 -8.05 6.04 12.40
CA GLU A 40 -8.74 6.47 13.62
C GLU A 40 -9.69 5.39 14.18
N PRO A 41 -9.90 5.35 15.51
CA PRO A 41 -10.66 4.27 16.15
C PRO A 41 -12.06 4.06 15.56
N GLY A 42 -12.41 2.80 15.32
CA GLY A 42 -13.72 2.41 14.78
C GLY A 42 -13.91 2.63 13.28
N ALA A 43 -12.89 3.11 12.57
CA ALA A 43 -12.90 3.25 11.12
C ALA A 43 -12.03 2.20 10.40
N ASP A 44 -12.16 2.14 9.08
CA ASP A 44 -11.40 1.24 8.22
C ASP A 44 -10.86 1.96 6.97
N ALA A 45 -10.09 1.24 6.16
CA ALA A 45 -9.55 1.78 4.91
C ALA A 45 -10.61 2.24 3.93
N VAL A 46 -11.81 1.64 3.94
CA VAL A 46 -12.91 2.03 3.03
C VAL A 46 -13.44 3.41 3.42
N ALA A 47 -13.67 3.64 4.72
CA ALA A 47 -14.09 4.94 5.22
C ALA A 47 -13.03 6.02 4.92
N VAL A 48 -11.74 5.72 5.09
CA VAL A 48 -10.65 6.65 4.77
C VAL A 48 -10.63 6.99 3.27
N LEU A 49 -10.68 6.00 2.38
CA LEU A 49 -10.67 6.21 0.93
C LEU A 49 -11.89 7.00 0.44
N ALA A 50 -13.03 6.87 1.13
CA ALA A 50 -14.24 7.63 0.87
C ALA A 50 -14.27 9.03 1.51
N GLY A 51 -13.20 9.45 2.20
CA GLY A 51 -13.14 10.74 2.89
C GLY A 51 -14.04 10.85 4.12
N ARG A 52 -14.45 9.71 4.68
CA ARG A 52 -15.32 9.60 5.88
C ARG A 52 -14.56 9.27 7.16
N ALA A 53 -13.27 9.01 7.06
CA ALA A 53 -12.40 8.76 8.20
C ALA A 53 -10.97 9.23 7.94
N ARG A 54 -10.14 9.23 8.98
CA ARG A 54 -8.77 9.75 8.94
C ARG A 54 -7.71 8.70 9.29
N VAL A 55 -6.51 8.95 8.79
CA VAL A 55 -5.27 8.34 9.30
C VAL A 55 -4.60 9.39 10.19
N MET A 56 -4.47 9.08 11.48
CA MET A 56 -3.94 10.00 12.49
C MET A 56 -2.53 9.58 12.86
N THR A 57 -1.66 10.55 13.15
CA THR A 57 -0.37 10.29 13.80
C THR A 57 -0.54 10.15 15.31
N VAL A 58 0.46 9.56 15.98
CA VAL A 58 0.49 9.50 17.46
C VAL A 58 0.56 10.90 18.10
N SER A 59 1.04 11.91 17.35
CA SER A 59 1.02 13.32 17.75
C SER A 59 -0.34 14.00 17.58
N GLY A 60 -1.35 13.30 17.05
CA GLY A 60 -2.71 13.82 16.84
C GLY A 60 -2.88 14.59 15.53
N GLU A 61 -1.91 14.51 14.61
CA GLU A 61 -1.98 15.19 13.31
C GLU A 61 -2.72 14.32 12.29
N ASP A 62 -3.50 14.95 11.42
CA ASP A 62 -4.15 14.26 10.30
C ASP A 62 -3.14 14.01 9.17
N ALA A 63 -2.79 12.74 8.98
CA ALA A 63 -1.89 12.27 7.93
C ALA A 63 -2.66 11.59 6.77
N THR A 64 -3.97 11.78 6.65
CA THR A 64 -4.80 11.07 5.66
C THR A 64 -4.32 11.30 4.22
N ARG A 65 -4.10 12.56 3.86
CA ARG A 65 -3.75 12.95 2.48
C ARG A 65 -2.53 12.19 1.93
N PRO A 66 -1.35 12.19 2.58
CA PRO A 66 -0.21 11.46 2.04
C PRO A 66 -0.42 9.94 1.95
N PHE A 67 -1.19 9.35 2.86
CA PHE A 67 -1.50 7.91 2.80
C PHE A 67 -2.39 7.56 1.60
N VAL A 68 -3.45 8.35 1.36
CA VAL A 68 -4.35 8.18 0.21
C VAL A 68 -3.64 8.46 -1.10
N GLU A 69 -2.82 9.52 -1.15
CA GLU A 69 -2.06 9.87 -2.35
C GLU A 69 -0.99 8.82 -2.69
N GLY A 70 -0.26 8.33 -1.68
CA GLY A 70 0.67 7.22 -1.85
C GLY A 70 0.00 5.93 -2.35
N ALA A 71 -1.21 5.64 -1.88
CA ALA A 71 -2.01 4.52 -2.38
C ALA A 71 -2.40 4.69 -3.86
N ARG A 72 -2.88 5.88 -4.25
CA ARG A 72 -3.25 6.19 -5.64
C ARG A 72 -2.05 6.09 -6.59
N GLN A 73 -0.90 6.59 -6.18
CA GLN A 73 0.33 6.48 -6.98
C GLN A 73 0.78 5.01 -7.12
N ALA A 74 0.67 4.20 -6.07
CA ALA A 74 0.95 2.77 -6.17
C ALA A 74 0.01 2.06 -7.15
N LEU A 75 -1.28 2.37 -7.12
CA LEU A 75 -2.27 1.85 -8.07
C LEU A 75 -1.96 2.28 -9.51
N ASP A 76 -1.61 3.55 -9.71
CA ASP A 76 -1.27 4.12 -11.00
C ASP A 76 0.00 3.46 -11.61
N VAL A 77 1.02 3.19 -10.78
CA VAL A 77 2.18 2.38 -11.19
C VAL A 77 1.76 0.97 -11.57
N ALA A 78 0.90 0.32 -10.78
CA ALA A 78 0.44 -1.03 -11.06
C ALA A 78 -0.32 -1.11 -12.40
N ARG A 79 -1.23 -0.17 -12.65
CA ARG A 79 -2.00 -0.09 -13.91
C ARG A 79 -1.11 0.12 -15.12
N ARG A 80 -0.22 1.11 -15.08
CA ARG A 80 0.67 1.41 -16.22
C ARG A 80 1.60 0.26 -16.61
N ARG A 81 1.91 -0.61 -15.65
CA ARG A 81 2.86 -1.73 -15.85
C ARG A 81 2.17 -3.08 -15.94
N GLY A 82 0.84 -3.12 -15.90
CA GLY A 82 0.10 -4.39 -15.89
C GLY A 82 0.41 -5.28 -14.68
N ILE A 83 0.81 -4.71 -13.54
CA ILE A 83 1.13 -5.48 -12.34
C ILE A 83 -0.17 -6.07 -11.78
N ARG A 84 -0.18 -7.40 -11.58
CA ARG A 84 -1.33 -8.16 -11.08
C ARG A 84 -1.18 -8.69 -9.65
N ILE A 85 0.03 -8.60 -9.10
CA ILE A 85 0.37 -9.09 -7.75
C ILE A 85 1.11 -7.98 -6.99
N ALA A 86 0.78 -7.81 -5.71
CA ALA A 86 1.50 -6.95 -4.79
C ALA A 86 1.79 -7.68 -3.48
N VAL A 87 3.05 -7.68 -3.05
CA VAL A 87 3.45 -8.13 -1.71
C VAL A 87 3.70 -6.91 -0.84
N LEU A 88 2.98 -6.78 0.25
CA LEU A 88 2.95 -5.60 1.12
C LEU A 88 3.35 -5.96 2.54
N LYS A 89 3.98 -4.99 3.25
CA LYS A 89 4.37 -5.17 4.64
C LYS A 89 3.14 -5.13 5.56
N GLU A 90 2.98 -6.15 6.41
CA GLU A 90 1.89 -6.31 7.36
C GLU A 90 1.90 -5.23 8.46
N GLY A 91 0.72 -4.94 9.02
CA GLY A 91 0.52 -4.11 10.22
C GLY A 91 0.57 -2.59 10.03
N SER A 92 0.79 -2.11 8.81
CA SER A 92 0.77 -0.67 8.50
C SER A 92 -0.64 -0.19 8.13
N PRO A 93 -1.08 1.02 8.52
CA PRO A 93 -2.35 1.59 8.05
C PRO A 93 -2.38 1.85 6.54
N SER A 94 -1.24 1.75 5.85
CA SER A 94 -1.17 1.75 4.39
C SER A 94 -1.15 0.35 3.80
N CYS A 95 -0.27 -0.52 4.30
CA CYS A 95 0.15 -1.75 3.64
C CYS A 95 -0.42 -3.03 4.25
N GLY A 96 -0.97 -2.98 5.47
CA GLY A 96 -1.50 -4.16 6.15
C GLY A 96 -2.55 -4.86 5.31
N SER A 97 -2.45 -6.17 5.18
CA SER A 97 -3.32 -7.03 4.38
C SER A 97 -4.12 -8.04 5.21
N GLY A 98 -3.71 -8.30 6.46
CA GLY A 98 -4.46 -9.13 7.42
C GLY A 98 -4.94 -8.38 8.66
N TYR A 99 -4.18 -7.39 9.15
CA TYR A 99 -4.58 -6.58 10.30
C TYR A 99 -4.09 -5.12 10.19
N VAL A 100 -4.75 -4.26 10.96
CA VAL A 100 -4.34 -2.89 11.28
C VAL A 100 -4.37 -2.69 12.79
N TYR A 101 -3.80 -1.60 13.30
CA TYR A 101 -3.93 -1.21 14.70
C TYR A 101 -5.29 -0.55 14.97
N ASP A 102 -5.73 -0.56 16.22
CA ASP A 102 -7.06 -0.11 16.62
C ASP A 102 -7.28 1.42 16.63
N GLY A 103 -6.26 2.19 16.28
CA GLY A 103 -6.31 3.65 16.23
C GLY A 103 -6.05 4.32 17.57
N SER A 104 -5.90 3.55 18.65
CA SER A 104 -5.67 4.06 19.99
C SER A 104 -4.18 4.19 20.33
N PHE A 105 -3.28 3.74 19.44
CA PHE A 105 -1.84 3.64 19.70
C PHE A 105 -1.49 2.74 20.92
N SER A 106 -2.38 1.83 21.31
CA SER A 106 -2.15 0.87 22.39
C SER A 106 -1.36 -0.38 21.96
N GLY A 107 -1.08 -0.52 20.66
CA GLY A 107 -0.51 -1.73 20.07
C GLY A 107 -1.53 -2.86 19.85
N ARG A 108 -2.80 -2.65 20.19
CA ARG A 108 -3.88 -3.60 19.91
C ARG A 108 -4.12 -3.69 18.40
N ARG A 109 -4.26 -4.93 17.92
CA ARG A 109 -4.47 -5.27 16.51
C ARG A 109 -5.92 -5.64 16.27
N LEU A 110 -6.46 -5.21 15.14
CA LEU A 110 -7.79 -5.57 14.65
C LEU A 110 -7.69 -6.20 13.27
N PRO A 111 -8.49 -7.23 12.95
CA PRO A 111 -8.64 -7.69 11.58
C PRO A 111 -9.02 -6.54 10.67
N GLY A 112 -8.30 -6.38 9.56
CA GLY A 112 -8.49 -5.24 8.68
C GLY A 112 -7.33 -5.03 7.72
N VAL A 113 -7.49 -4.10 6.80
CA VAL A 113 -6.48 -3.80 5.77
C VAL A 113 -6.18 -2.31 5.74
N GLY A 114 -4.97 -1.98 5.31
CA GLY A 114 -4.53 -0.61 5.08
C GLY A 114 -5.05 -0.03 3.76
N VAL A 115 -4.95 1.29 3.62
CA VAL A 115 -5.52 2.03 2.47
C VAL A 115 -4.95 1.62 1.11
N THR A 116 -3.65 1.31 1.03
CA THR A 116 -3.02 0.86 -0.23
C THR A 116 -3.43 -0.57 -0.56
N ALA A 117 -3.42 -1.46 0.44
CA ALA A 117 -3.84 -2.85 0.26
C ALA A 117 -5.29 -2.91 -0.25
N ARG A 118 -6.20 -2.15 0.38
CA ARG A 118 -7.59 -2.00 -0.05
C ARG A 118 -7.71 -1.51 -1.49
N LEU A 119 -7.06 -0.39 -1.82
CA LEU A 119 -7.19 0.23 -3.13
C LEU A 119 -6.62 -0.64 -4.27
N LEU A 120 -5.52 -1.35 -4.03
CA LEU A 120 -4.95 -2.30 -5.00
C LEU A 120 -5.88 -3.50 -5.22
N ALA A 121 -6.41 -4.07 -4.13
CA ALA A 121 -7.33 -5.20 -4.19
C ALA A 121 -8.61 -4.87 -4.97
N GLU A 122 -9.21 -3.70 -4.73
CA GLU A 122 -10.40 -3.23 -5.46
C GLU A 122 -10.14 -3.02 -6.97
N ALA A 123 -8.89 -2.74 -7.35
CA ALA A 123 -8.48 -2.64 -8.74
C ALA A 123 -8.12 -3.98 -9.39
N GLY A 124 -8.32 -5.11 -8.71
CA GLY A 124 -8.03 -6.45 -9.22
C GLY A 124 -6.56 -6.88 -9.11
N VAL A 125 -5.75 -6.18 -8.31
CA VAL A 125 -4.40 -6.61 -7.94
C VAL A 125 -4.50 -7.57 -6.76
N ARG A 126 -3.89 -8.75 -6.87
CA ARG A 126 -3.86 -9.74 -5.79
C ARG A 126 -2.82 -9.30 -4.74
N VAL A 127 -3.27 -9.08 -3.51
CA VAL A 127 -2.44 -8.55 -2.42
C VAL A 127 -2.08 -9.66 -1.44
N PHE A 128 -0.81 -9.75 -1.09
CA PHE A 128 -0.24 -10.71 -0.14
C PHE A 128 0.59 -9.97 0.91
N SER A 129 0.71 -10.51 2.11
CA SER A 129 1.70 -10.03 3.08
C SER A 129 3.07 -10.68 2.89
N GLU A 130 4.10 -10.17 3.57
CA GLU A 130 5.42 -10.81 3.64
C GLU A 130 5.42 -12.18 4.34
N HIS A 131 4.28 -12.62 4.87
CA HIS A 131 4.12 -13.97 5.42
C HIS A 131 3.51 -14.95 4.41
N GLN A 132 3.05 -14.46 3.26
CA GLN A 132 2.32 -15.22 2.24
C GLN A 132 3.13 -15.39 0.95
N TRP A 133 4.44 -15.61 1.09
CA TRP A 133 5.34 -15.75 -0.07
C TRP A 133 5.01 -16.97 -0.94
N ALA A 134 4.62 -18.08 -0.32
CA ALA A 134 4.27 -19.30 -1.04
C ALA A 134 3.02 -19.09 -1.90
N GLU A 135 2.01 -18.42 -1.35
CA GLU A 135 0.75 -18.11 -2.04
C GLU A 135 0.97 -17.08 -3.15
N ALA A 136 1.82 -16.08 -2.92
CA ALA A 136 2.22 -15.11 -3.94
C ALA A 136 2.95 -15.80 -5.11
N ALA A 137 3.86 -16.72 -4.82
CA ALA A 137 4.59 -17.49 -5.82
C ALA A 137 3.65 -18.42 -6.62
N ALA A 138 2.76 -19.15 -5.95
CA ALA A 138 1.75 -19.98 -6.61
C ALA A 138 0.78 -19.16 -7.46
N CYS A 139 0.46 -17.93 -7.02
CA CYS A 139 -0.33 -17.00 -7.80
C CYS A 139 0.40 -16.53 -9.07
N LEU A 140 1.69 -16.22 -8.97
CA LEU A 140 2.51 -15.83 -10.11
C LEU A 140 2.59 -16.96 -11.14
N ALA A 141 2.92 -18.17 -10.70
CA ALA A 141 3.01 -19.34 -11.57
C ALA A 141 1.73 -19.60 -12.38
N ARG A 142 0.55 -19.43 -11.77
CA ARG A 142 -0.74 -19.54 -12.49
C ARG A 142 -0.94 -18.46 -13.54
N LEU A 143 -0.54 -17.21 -13.25
CA LEU A 143 -0.64 -16.12 -14.22
C LEU A 143 0.29 -16.35 -15.42
N GLU A 144 1.48 -16.89 -15.19
CA GLU A 144 2.46 -17.20 -16.23
C GLU A 144 2.03 -18.40 -17.10
N ALA A 145 1.33 -19.37 -16.50
CA ALA A 145 0.78 -20.52 -17.21
C ALA A 145 -0.36 -20.15 -18.19
N GLY A 146 -0.83 -18.90 -18.19
CA GLY A 146 -1.98 -18.48 -19.02
C GLY A 146 -3.33 -18.92 -18.45
N ASP A 147 -3.35 -19.51 -17.26
CA ASP A 147 -4.55 -19.84 -16.51
C ASP A 147 -5.10 -18.55 -15.88
N GLY A 148 -5.70 -17.72 -16.74
CA GLY A 148 -6.55 -16.62 -16.33
C GLY A 148 -7.61 -17.15 -15.38
N VAL A 149 -7.70 -16.57 -14.19
CA VAL A 149 -8.93 -16.60 -13.39
C VAL A 149 -9.89 -15.59 -14.00
#